data_AF-A0A7S3KED7-F1
#
_entry.id   AF-A0A7S3KED7-F1
#
_cell.length_a   1.000
_cell.length_b   1.000
_cell.length_c   1.000
_cell.angle_alpha   90.00
_cell.angle_beta   90.00
_cell.angle_gamma   90.00
#
_symmetry.space_group_name_H-M   'P 1'
#
loop_
_entity.id
_entity.type
_entity.pdbx_description
1 polymer ?
#
loop_
_entity_poly.entity_id
_entity_poly.type
_entity_poly.pdbx_seq_one_letter_code
_entity_poly.pdbx_strand_id
1 'polypeptide(L)'
;VRNIDNFSVKEEDVEKILNWEKTSEQGVEIPFHPARVILQDFTGVPACVDLAAMRDAIKNMGGDPEKINPLKQVDLVIDHSVQVDVFGSDDARARNEQIEFNRNKERFQFLKWGQNAFENFSIVPPGSGIVHQVNLEYLASVVYNRGEMPCPDSVVGTDS
;
A
#
# COMPACT_ATOMS: atom_id res chain seq x y z
N VAL A 1 2.86 -10.73 19.65
CA VAL A 1 1.90 -10.46 20.76
C VAL A 1 0.53 -10.05 20.24
N ARG A 2 0.31 -8.85 19.66
CA ARG A 2 -1.04 -8.39 19.28
C ARG A 2 -1.81 -9.25 18.24
N ASN A 3 -1.11 -10.05 17.44
CA ASN A 3 -1.71 -10.86 16.37
C ASN A 3 -1.62 -12.38 16.65
N ILE A 4 -1.37 -12.81 17.89
CA ILE A 4 -1.34 -14.25 18.18
C ILE A 4 -2.72 -14.83 17.87
N ASP A 5 -2.77 -15.78 16.96
CA ASP A 5 -3.98 -16.49 16.53
C ASP A 5 -3.81 -18.02 16.57
N ASN A 6 -2.64 -18.50 17.01
CA ASN A 6 -2.23 -19.91 17.01
C ASN A 6 -2.27 -20.57 15.62
N PHE A 7 -2.25 -19.76 14.56
CA PHE A 7 -2.26 -20.20 13.16
C PHE A 7 -1.17 -19.50 12.36
N SER A 8 -1.34 -18.20 12.08
CA SER A 8 -0.34 -17.38 11.37
C SER A 8 0.75 -16.86 12.31
N VAL A 9 0.41 -16.61 13.58
CA VAL A 9 1.35 -16.20 14.63
C VAL A 9 1.12 -17.05 15.87
N LYS A 10 2.15 -17.80 16.25
CA LYS A 10 2.12 -18.66 17.45
C LYS A 10 2.78 -17.99 18.64
N GLU A 11 2.50 -18.50 19.84
CA GLU A 11 3.21 -18.07 21.06
C GLU A 11 4.73 -18.31 20.94
N GLU A 12 5.15 -19.42 20.31
CA GLU A 12 6.57 -19.70 20.12
C GLU A 12 7.27 -18.66 19.24
N ASP A 13 6.55 -18.03 18.31
CA ASP A 13 7.11 -16.99 17.46
C ASP A 13 7.43 -15.72 18.24
N VAL A 14 6.64 -15.43 19.28
CA VAL A 14 6.94 -14.32 20.20
C VAL A 14 8.21 -14.62 21.00
N GLU A 15 8.35 -15.85 21.52
CA GLU A 15 9.54 -16.25 22.26
C GLU A 15 10.81 -16.21 21.39
N LYS A 16 10.72 -16.60 20.12
CA LYS A 16 11.84 -16.47 19.16
C LYS A 16 12.27 -15.02 18.98
N ILE A 17 11.32 -14.08 18.88
CA ILE A 17 11.59 -12.65 18.72
C ILE A 17 12.18 -12.08 20.02
N LEU A 18 11.66 -12.47 21.19
CA LEU A 18 12.19 -12.04 22.49
C LEU A 18 13.63 -12.53 22.71
N ASN A 19 13.94 -13.75 22.25
CA ASN A 19 15.26 -14.36 22.33
C ASN A 19 16.18 -14.03 21.13
N TRP A 20 16.01 -12.84 20.54
CA TRP A 20 16.71 -12.40 19.32
C TRP A 20 18.23 -12.54 19.38
N GLU A 21 18.85 -12.32 20.55
CA GLU A 21 20.29 -12.47 20.76
C GLU A 21 20.81 -13.85 20.33
N LYS A 22 20.01 -14.90 20.52
CA LYS A 22 20.37 -16.27 20.12
C LYS A 22 19.76 -16.69 18.79
N THR A 23 18.54 -16.27 18.51
CA THR A 23 17.79 -16.74 17.31
C THR A 23 18.27 -16.07 16.02
N SER A 24 18.86 -14.88 16.10
CA SER A 24 19.39 -14.16 14.93
C SER A 24 20.56 -14.89 14.25
N GLU A 25 21.45 -15.51 15.02
CA GLU A 25 22.58 -16.30 14.49
C GLU A 25 22.14 -17.63 13.84
N GLN A 26 20.92 -18.08 14.13
CA GLN A 26 20.38 -19.37 13.69
C GLN A 26 19.54 -19.27 12.42
N GLY A 27 19.32 -18.07 11.88
CA GLY A 27 18.50 -17.85 10.68
C GLY A 27 17.03 -18.23 10.88
N VAL A 28 16.51 -18.06 12.10
CA VAL A 28 15.13 -18.41 12.44
C VAL A 28 14.14 -17.45 11.78
N GLU A 29 13.16 -18.00 11.06
CA GLU A 29 12.07 -17.22 10.47
C GLU A 29 11.09 -16.73 11.54
N ILE A 30 10.57 -15.51 11.33
CA ILE A 30 9.58 -14.87 12.21
C ILE A 30 8.44 -14.25 11.38
N PRO A 31 7.20 -14.26 11.88
CA PRO A 31 6.10 -13.56 11.24
C PRO A 31 6.18 -12.06 11.51
N PHE A 32 5.90 -11.24 10.49
CA PHE A 32 5.77 -9.80 10.63
C PHE A 32 4.48 -9.32 9.96
N HIS A 33 3.61 -8.70 10.77
CA HIS A 33 2.33 -8.16 10.31
C HIS A 33 2.36 -6.63 10.41
N PRO A 34 2.66 -5.91 9.31
CA PRO A 34 2.69 -4.46 9.33
C PRO A 34 1.32 -3.87 9.69
N ALA A 35 1.30 -2.61 10.14
CA ALA A 35 0.06 -1.90 10.45
C ALA A 35 -0.69 -1.49 9.17
N ARG A 36 0.04 -1.13 8.12
CA ARG A 36 -0.47 -0.66 6.82
C ARG A 36 0.48 -0.98 5.67
N VAL A 37 0.03 -0.69 4.45
CA VAL A 37 0.81 -0.82 3.21
C VAL A 37 0.79 0.52 2.48
N ILE A 38 1.89 0.86 1.81
CA ILE A 38 1.95 2.03 0.92
C ILE A 38 2.36 1.61 -0.49
N LEU A 39 1.76 2.22 -1.51
CA LEU A 39 2.02 1.93 -2.91
C LEU A 39 2.34 3.23 -3.66
N GLN A 40 3.07 3.11 -4.76
CA GLN A 40 3.17 4.15 -5.80
C GLN A 40 2.50 3.67 -7.10
N ASP A 41 2.21 4.53 -8.07
CA ASP A 41 1.34 4.18 -9.19
C ASP A 41 1.89 3.13 -10.19
N PHE A 42 3.20 2.97 -10.35
CA PHE A 42 3.80 1.94 -11.21
C PHE A 42 3.61 0.53 -10.65
N THR A 43 3.70 0.37 -9.33
CA THR A 43 3.47 -0.92 -8.65
C THR A 43 2.04 -1.09 -8.16
N GLY A 44 1.32 0.01 -7.94
CA GLY A 44 -0.05 0.04 -7.49
C GLY A 44 -1.06 -0.32 -8.59
N VAL A 45 -0.79 0.05 -9.85
CA VAL A 45 -1.61 -0.42 -10.98
C VAL A 45 -1.61 -1.94 -11.08
N PRO A 46 -0.46 -2.65 -11.21
CA PRO A 46 -0.47 -4.11 -11.29
C PRO A 46 -1.04 -4.76 -10.02
N ALA A 47 -0.78 -4.21 -8.82
CA ALA A 47 -1.42 -4.72 -7.60
C ALA A 47 -2.96 -4.64 -7.64
N CYS A 48 -3.52 -3.55 -8.16
CA CYS A 48 -4.97 -3.41 -8.35
C CYS A 48 -5.51 -4.35 -9.43
N VAL A 49 -4.73 -4.61 -10.49
CA VAL A 49 -5.06 -5.64 -11.51
C VAL A 49 -5.08 -7.03 -10.88
N ASP A 50 -4.10 -7.38 -10.05
CA ASP A 50 -4.01 -8.67 -9.38
C ASP A 50 -5.22 -8.90 -8.46
N LEU A 51 -5.62 -7.89 -7.68
CA LEU A 51 -6.83 -7.97 -6.86
C LEU A 51 -8.09 -8.19 -7.70
N ALA A 52 -8.21 -7.50 -8.84
CA ALA A 52 -9.34 -7.69 -9.76
C ALA A 52 -9.34 -9.11 -10.35
N ALA A 53 -8.18 -9.60 -10.79
CA ALA A 53 -8.04 -10.96 -11.32
C ALA A 53 -8.33 -12.03 -10.27
N MET A 54 -7.92 -11.81 -9.02
CA MET A 54 -8.25 -12.69 -7.89
C MET A 54 -9.76 -12.73 -7.61
N ARG A 55 -10.46 -11.59 -7.70
CA ARG A 55 -11.94 -11.54 -7.60
C ARG A 55 -12.60 -12.39 -8.68
N ASP A 56 -12.16 -12.27 -9.92
CA ASP A 56 -12.67 -13.08 -11.04
C ASP A 56 -12.39 -14.58 -10.84
N ALA A 57 -11.18 -14.93 -10.38
CA ALA A 57 -10.82 -16.32 -10.10
C ALA A 57 -11.70 -16.94 -9.01
N ILE A 58 -11.89 -16.24 -7.88
CA ILE A 58 -12.75 -16.70 -6.78
C ILE A 58 -14.19 -16.87 -7.25
N LYS A 59 -14.71 -15.92 -8.03
CA LYS A 59 -16.06 -16.01 -8.62
C LYS A 59 -16.21 -17.25 -9.49
N ASN A 60 -15.25 -17.52 -10.37
CA ASN A 60 -15.27 -18.68 -11.27
C ASN A 60 -15.20 -20.02 -10.52
N MET A 61 -14.60 -20.02 -9.34
CA MET A 61 -14.57 -21.17 -8.43
C MET A 61 -15.84 -21.31 -7.55
N GLY A 62 -16.83 -20.42 -7.72
CA GLY A 62 -18.06 -20.40 -6.93
C GLY A 62 -17.91 -19.84 -5.51
N GLY A 63 -16.79 -19.15 -5.23
CA GLY A 63 -16.56 -18.44 -3.98
C GLY A 63 -17.11 -17.02 -3.99
N ASP A 64 -16.97 -16.34 -2.85
CA ASP A 64 -17.37 -14.94 -2.67
C ASP A 64 -16.22 -13.99 -3.04
N PRO A 65 -16.31 -13.21 -4.14
CA PRO A 65 -15.26 -12.31 -4.59
C PRO A 65 -14.97 -11.18 -3.60
N GLU A 66 -15.94 -10.78 -2.79
CA GLU A 66 -15.77 -9.68 -1.83
C GLU A 66 -14.77 -10.04 -0.72
N LYS A 67 -14.46 -11.34 -0.54
CA LYS A 67 -13.36 -11.78 0.33
C LYS A 67 -11.99 -11.33 -0.15
N ILE A 68 -11.84 -11.00 -1.43
CA ILE A 68 -10.64 -10.39 -1.97
C ILE A 68 -10.72 -8.88 -1.71
N ASN A 69 -10.18 -8.48 -0.58
CA ASN A 69 -10.10 -7.09 -0.16
C ASN A 69 -8.87 -6.87 0.76
N PRO A 70 -8.22 -5.70 0.71
CA PRO A 70 -7.20 -5.34 1.69
C PRO A 70 -7.72 -5.41 3.14
N LEU A 71 -7.04 -6.19 3.97
CA LEU A 71 -7.34 -6.31 5.41
C LEU A 71 -6.74 -5.17 6.24
N LYS A 72 -5.75 -4.46 5.70
CA LYS A 72 -5.07 -3.32 6.32
C LYS A 72 -5.23 -2.11 5.41
N GLN A 73 -5.04 -0.92 5.98
CA GLN A 73 -5.01 0.33 5.20
C GLN A 73 -3.92 0.24 4.13
N VAL A 74 -4.30 0.57 2.90
CA VAL A 74 -3.42 0.70 1.74
C VAL A 74 -3.57 2.13 1.23
N ASP A 75 -2.45 2.86 1.18
CA ASP A 75 -2.41 4.21 0.63
C ASP A 75 -1.57 4.19 -0.65
N LEU A 76 -2.16 4.57 -1.79
CA LEU A 76 -1.47 4.66 -3.07
C LEU A 76 -1.21 6.12 -3.41
N VAL A 77 0.05 6.47 -3.69
CA VAL A 77 0.44 7.81 -4.13
C VAL A 77 0.73 7.80 -5.63
N ILE A 78 0.17 8.75 -6.37
CA ILE A 78 0.45 8.92 -7.80
C ILE A 78 1.57 9.96 -7.95
N ASP A 79 2.78 9.50 -8.24
CA ASP A 79 3.97 10.34 -8.29
C ASP A 79 5.00 9.95 -9.37
N HIS A 80 4.89 8.76 -9.98
CA HIS A 80 5.79 8.26 -11.03
C HIS A 80 5.30 8.57 -12.46
N SER A 81 4.15 9.24 -12.60
CA SER A 81 3.55 9.50 -13.92
C SER A 81 3.92 10.85 -14.54
N VAL A 82 4.34 11.84 -13.76
CA VAL A 82 4.70 13.18 -14.24
C VAL A 82 6.09 13.17 -14.90
N GLN A 83 6.25 13.92 -15.99
CA GLN A 83 7.51 14.10 -16.69
C GLN A 83 7.81 15.59 -16.89
N VAL A 84 9.08 15.92 -17.06
CA VAL A 84 9.51 17.30 -17.37
C VAL A 84 9.45 17.51 -18.88
N ASP A 85 8.24 17.65 -19.43
CA ASP A 85 8.02 17.94 -20.85
C ASP A 85 8.30 19.42 -21.19
N VAL A 86 7.95 20.30 -20.26
CA VAL A 86 8.14 21.76 -20.33
C VAL A 86 8.92 22.22 -19.10
N PHE A 87 9.87 23.12 -19.29
CA PHE A 87 10.69 23.70 -18.22
C PHE A 87 11.01 25.18 -18.50
N GLY A 88 11.39 25.92 -17.45
CA GLY A 88 11.87 27.29 -17.59
C GLY A 88 10.79 28.35 -17.86
N SER A 89 9.51 28.04 -17.62
CA SER A 89 8.40 28.98 -17.74
C SER A 89 7.46 28.90 -16.53
N ASP A 90 6.76 30.00 -16.25
CA ASP A 90 5.83 30.09 -15.10
C ASP A 90 4.66 29.10 -15.22
N ASP A 91 4.30 28.72 -16.45
CA ASP A 91 3.23 27.75 -16.75
C ASP A 91 3.72 26.30 -16.87
N ALA A 92 5.03 26.04 -16.69
CA ALA A 92 5.62 24.72 -16.90
C ALA A 92 4.96 23.62 -16.05
N ARG A 93 4.69 23.93 -14.76
CA ARG A 93 4.03 22.99 -13.83
C ARG A 93 2.66 22.56 -14.36
N ALA A 94 1.77 23.53 -14.63
CA ALA A 94 0.41 23.26 -15.07
C ALA A 94 0.39 22.50 -16.41
N ARG A 95 1.33 22.81 -17.31
CA ARG A 95 1.47 22.10 -18.59
C ARG A 95 1.92 20.65 -18.42
N ASN A 96 2.90 20.39 -17.54
CA ASN A 96 3.36 19.02 -17.28
C ASN A 96 2.25 18.18 -16.61
N GLU A 97 1.52 18.73 -15.64
CA GLU A 97 0.36 18.06 -15.01
C GLU A 97 -0.74 17.76 -16.04
N GLN A 98 -1.02 18.68 -16.97
CA GLN A 98 -2.01 18.47 -18.03
C GLN A 98 -1.58 17.37 -19.02
N ILE A 99 -0.29 17.33 -19.36
CA ILE A 99 0.29 16.30 -20.24
C ILE A 99 0.25 14.93 -19.55
N GLU A 100 0.64 14.86 -18.28
CA GLU A 100 0.56 13.67 -17.43
C GLU A 100 -0.86 13.09 -17.43
N PHE A 101 -1.86 13.93 -17.15
CA PHE A 101 -3.25 13.50 -17.10
C PHE A 101 -3.74 12.93 -18.44
N ASN A 102 -3.36 13.57 -19.55
CA ASN A 102 -3.73 13.11 -20.88
C ASN A 102 -3.07 11.76 -21.22
N ARG A 103 -1.79 11.58 -20.87
CA ARG A 103 -1.05 10.34 -21.14
C ARG A 103 -1.50 9.17 -20.28
N ASN A 104 -1.88 9.42 -19.03
CA ASN A 104 -2.16 8.38 -18.03
C ASN A 104 -3.65 8.25 -17.70
N LYS A 105 -4.54 8.82 -18.53
CA LYS A 105 -5.98 8.85 -18.28
C LYS A 105 -6.57 7.49 -17.91
N GLU A 106 -6.25 6.45 -18.67
CA GLU A 106 -6.76 5.09 -18.43
C GLU A 106 -6.26 4.53 -17.09
N ARG A 107 -4.96 4.69 -16.79
CA ARG A 107 -4.38 4.26 -15.51
C ARG A 107 -5.05 4.97 -14.33
N PHE A 108 -5.28 6.27 -14.44
CA PHE A 108 -5.94 7.04 -13.38
C PHE A 108 -7.40 6.65 -13.21
N GLN A 109 -8.12 6.38 -14.31
CA GLN A 109 -9.49 5.86 -14.25
C GLN A 109 -9.54 4.47 -13.60
N PHE A 110 -8.59 3.59 -13.93
CA PHE A 110 -8.51 2.26 -13.35
C PHE A 110 -8.19 2.30 -11.84
N LEU A 111 -7.21 3.11 -11.42
CA LEU A 111 -6.91 3.30 -10.00
C LEU A 111 -8.11 3.93 -9.27
N LYS A 112 -8.79 4.91 -9.89
CA LYS A 112 -9.99 5.50 -9.30
C LYS A 112 -11.13 4.49 -9.15
N TRP A 113 -11.28 3.55 -10.08
CA TRP A 113 -12.16 2.41 -9.91
C TRP A 113 -11.73 1.56 -8.71
N GLY A 114 -10.44 1.21 -8.60
CA GLY A 114 -9.90 0.42 -7.49
C GLY A 114 -10.20 1.03 -6.12
N GLN A 115 -10.03 2.35 -5.98
CA GLN A 115 -10.37 3.08 -4.76
C GLN A 115 -11.84 2.92 -4.34
N ASN A 116 -12.76 2.77 -5.30
CA ASN A 116 -14.18 2.56 -5.01
C ASN A 116 -14.55 1.08 -4.90
N ALA A 117 -13.77 0.18 -5.50
CA ALA A 117 -14.04 -1.25 -5.55
C ALA A 117 -13.51 -2.01 -4.33
N PHE A 118 -12.47 -1.49 -3.67
CA PHE A 118 -11.82 -2.10 -2.50
C PHE A 118 -11.97 -1.23 -1.26
N GLU A 119 -12.34 -1.83 -0.12
CA GLU A 119 -12.29 -1.16 1.17
C GLU A 119 -10.85 -1.02 1.65
N ASN A 120 -10.59 -0.04 2.53
CA ASN A 120 -9.26 0.27 3.06
C ASN A 120 -8.23 0.67 2.00
N PHE A 121 -8.67 1.04 0.79
CA PHE A 121 -7.79 1.48 -0.30
C PHE A 121 -7.99 2.98 -0.56
N SER A 122 -6.96 3.78 -0.31
CA SER A 122 -6.98 5.23 -0.54
C SER A 122 -6.00 5.63 -1.65
N ILE A 123 -6.28 6.75 -2.30
CA ILE A 123 -5.42 7.31 -3.35
C ILE A 123 -5.11 8.77 -3.03
N VAL A 124 -3.83 9.11 -3.02
CA VAL A 124 -3.31 10.47 -3.11
C VAL A 124 -3.16 10.83 -4.60
N PRO A 125 -3.87 11.87 -5.09
CA PRO A 125 -3.94 12.18 -6.51
C PRO A 125 -2.63 12.74 -7.07
N PRO A 126 -2.45 12.76 -8.41
CA PRO A 126 -1.28 13.35 -9.06
C PRO A 126 -1.07 14.82 -8.65
N GLY A 127 0.18 15.27 -8.64
CA GLY A 127 0.56 16.64 -8.26
C GLY A 127 0.58 16.92 -6.75
N SER A 128 0.41 15.89 -5.90
CA SER A 128 0.38 16.04 -4.43
C SER A 128 1.75 15.88 -3.75
N GLY A 129 2.78 15.47 -4.48
CA GLY A 129 4.11 15.18 -3.95
C GLY A 129 4.57 13.78 -4.29
N ILE A 130 5.67 13.35 -3.65
CA ILE A 130 6.28 12.02 -3.81
C ILE A 130 5.96 11.12 -2.62
N VAL A 131 5.87 9.81 -2.85
CA VAL A 131 5.35 8.80 -1.91
C VAL A 131 5.96 8.89 -0.52
N HIS A 132 7.28 8.99 -0.41
CA HIS A 132 7.96 9.04 0.89
C HIS A 132 7.76 10.38 1.62
N GLN A 133 7.73 11.50 0.88
CA GLN A 133 7.50 12.82 1.49
C GLN A 133 6.06 12.94 2.00
N VAL A 134 5.09 12.56 1.18
CA VAL A 134 3.67 12.51 1.57
C VAL A 134 3.47 11.56 2.75
N ASN A 135 4.19 10.44 2.78
CA ASN A 135 4.16 9.54 3.93
C ASN A 135 4.65 10.21 5.21
N LEU A 136 5.80 10.88 5.18
CA LEU A 136 6.38 11.53 6.35
C LEU A 136 5.55 12.73 6.85
N GLU A 137 4.97 13.50 5.93
CA GLU A 137 4.28 14.75 6.26
C GLU A 137 2.78 14.57 6.55
N TYR A 138 2.16 13.49 6.06
CA TYR A 138 0.70 13.34 6.09
C TYR A 138 0.20 11.94 6.47
N LEU A 139 0.71 10.86 5.88
CA LEU A 139 0.13 9.52 6.05
C LEU A 139 0.63 8.79 7.31
N ALA A 140 1.87 9.02 7.73
CA ALA A 140 2.46 8.34 8.87
C ALA A 140 1.79 8.77 10.18
N SER A 141 1.24 7.81 10.91
CA SER A 141 0.55 8.09 12.17
C SER A 141 1.47 8.00 13.38
N VAL A 142 2.67 7.42 13.23
CA VAL A 142 3.66 7.08 14.29
C VAL A 142 3.13 6.04 15.28
N VAL A 143 1.93 6.25 15.81
CA VAL A 143 1.12 5.29 16.56
C VAL A 143 -0.12 5.00 15.73
N TYR A 144 -0.33 3.75 15.34
CA TYR A 144 -1.50 3.34 14.59
C TYR A 144 -2.65 3.00 15.54
N ASN A 145 -3.81 3.63 15.33
CA ASN A 145 -4.97 3.51 16.21
C ASN A 145 -6.29 3.40 15.41
N ARG A 146 -6.53 2.21 14.84
CA ARG A 146 -7.79 1.86 14.13
C ARG A 146 -8.45 0.59 14.69
N GLY A 147 -8.19 0.26 15.96
CA GLY A 147 -8.75 -0.90 16.66
C GLY A 147 -8.78 -0.65 18.17
N GLU A 148 -8.93 -1.70 18.98
CA GLU A 148 -9.01 -1.56 20.44
C GLU A 148 -7.68 -1.19 21.11
N MET A 149 -6.54 -1.54 20.49
CA MET A 149 -5.21 -1.34 21.08
C MET A 149 -4.29 -0.56 20.12
N PRO A 150 -3.80 0.61 20.54
CA PRO A 150 -2.76 1.33 19.81
C PRO A 150 -1.50 0.48 19.64
N CYS A 151 -0.86 0.58 18.47
CA CYS A 151 0.41 -0.08 18.21
C CYS A 151 1.38 0.85 17.46
N PRO A 152 2.68 0.54 17.41
CA PRO A 152 3.60 1.27 16.54
C PRO A 152 3.09 1.25 15.09
N ASP A 153 3.15 2.40 14.41
CA ASP A 153 2.97 2.43 12.96
C ASP A 153 4.13 1.66 12.32
N SER A 154 3.78 0.75 11.41
CA SER A 154 4.73 0.00 10.62
C SER A 154 4.15 -0.20 9.23
N VAL A 155 4.99 0.00 8.24
CA VAL A 155 4.59 0.03 6.84
C VAL A 155 5.55 -0.82 6.01
N VAL A 156 4.98 -1.58 5.07
CA VAL A 156 5.73 -2.12 3.93
C VAL A 156 5.28 -1.38 2.68
N GLY A 157 6.24 -1.07 1.80
CA GLY A 157 5.99 -0.34 0.56
C GLY A 157 6.43 -1.14 -0.65
N THR A 158 5.78 -0.93 -1.79
CA THR A 158 6.24 -1.45 -3.09
C THR A 158 7.19 -0.46 -3.78
N ASP A 159 8.10 0.11 -2.99
CA ASP A 159 9.07 1.13 -3.38
C ASP A 159 10.28 1.04 -2.45
N SER A 160 11.51 1.09 -3.00
CA SER A 160 12.77 0.75 -2.31
C SER A 160 13.48 1.92 -1.64
#